data_AF-A0A436RXC9-F1
#
_entry.id   AF-A0A436RXC9-F1
#
_cell.length_a   1.000
_cell.length_b   1.000
_cell.length_c   1.000
_cell.angle_alpha   90.00
_cell.angle_beta   90.00
_cell.angle_gamma   90.00
#
_symmetry.space_group_name_H-M   'P 1'
#
loop_
_entity.id
_entity.type
_entity.pdbx_description
1 polymer ?
#
loop_
_entity_poly.entity_id
_entity_poly.type
_entity_poly.pdbx_seq_one_letter_code
_entity_poly.pdbx_strand_id
1 'polypeptide(L)' 'MRPILVFCLPAIGDFIRCHSAIQILAEKFPGHPIDVATSPLAAPLARLMPHIRKTWIVEK' A
#
# COMPACT_ATOMS: atom_id res chain seq x y z
N MET A 1 11.28 14.03 -4.19
CA MET A 1 11.47 12.56 -4.22
C MET A 1 10.30 11.93 -4.95
N ARG A 2 10.50 10.84 -5.70
CA ARG A 2 9.44 10.24 -6.53
C ARG A 2 8.55 9.33 -5.67
N PRO A 3 7.21 9.44 -5.74
CA PRO A 3 6.33 8.51 -5.04
C PRO A 3 6.50 7.07 -5.50
N ILE A 4 6.31 6.12 -4.59
CA ILE A 4 6.28 4.68 -4.86
C ILE A 4 4.81 4.24 -4.84
N LEU A 5 4.36 3.57 -5.90
CA LEU A 5 3.03 2.95 -5.95
C LEU A 5 3.18 1.44 -5.74
N VAL A 6 2.54 0.92 -4.70
CA VAL A 6 2.40 -0.53 -4.47
C VAL A 6 1.04 -0.95 -5.02
N PHE A 7 1.04 -1.80 -6.04
CA PHE A 7 -0.18 -2.36 -6.60
C PHE A 7 -0.46 -3.73 -5.99
N CYS A 8 -1.46 -3.81 -5.12
CA CYS A 8 -1.92 -5.06 -4.53
C CYS A 8 -3.03 -5.64 -5.41
N LEU A 9 -2.85 -6.88 -5.85
CA LEU A 9 -3.89 -7.64 -6.53
C LEU A 9 -5.17 -7.73 -5.67
N PRO A 10 -6.34 -7.96 -6.28
CA PRO A 10 -7.62 -7.65 -5.63
C PRO A 10 -7.98 -8.53 -4.42
N ALA A 11 -7.35 -9.70 -4.23
CA ALA A 11 -7.65 -10.55 -3.09
C ALA A 11 -7.07 -9.95 -1.80
N ILE A 12 -7.81 -10.03 -0.70
CA ILE A 12 -7.36 -9.48 0.59
C ILE A 12 -6.02 -10.08 1.05
N GLY A 13 -5.75 -11.35 0.69
CA GLY A 13 -4.49 -12.01 0.99
C GLY A 13 -3.28 -11.39 0.28
N ASP A 14 -3.47 -10.76 -0.88
CA ASP A 14 -2.41 -10.02 -1.57
C ASP A 14 -2.00 -8.78 -0.78
N PHE A 15 -2.99 -8.03 -0.28
CA PHE A 15 -2.73 -6.89 0.59
C PHE A 15 -1.98 -7.29 1.86
N ILE A 16 -2.43 -8.36 2.53
CA ILE A 16 -1.77 -8.87 3.76
C ILE A 16 -0.31 -9.23 3.48
N ARG A 17 0.00 -9.88 2.35
CA ARG A 17 1.38 -10.22 1.96
C ARG A 17 2.22 -9.00 1.64
N CYS A 18 1.63 -7.95 1.05
CA CYS A 18 2.33 -6.71 0.72
C CYS A 18 2.61 -5.81 1.94
N HIS A 19 1.99 -6.07 3.10
CA HIS A 19 2.21 -5.29 4.33
C HIS A 19 3.69 -5.17 4.70
N SER A 20 4.42 -6.29 4.75
CA SER A 20 5.84 -6.31 5.07
C SER A 20 6.68 -5.62 4.00
N ALA A 21 6.32 -5.78 2.72
CA ALA A 21 6.99 -5.09 1.62
C ALA A 21 6.89 -3.56 1.76
N ILE A 22 5.73 -3.04 2.18
CA ILE A 22 5.52 -1.61 2.42
C ILE A 22 6.40 -1.11 3.58
N GLN A 23 6.54 -1.89 4.66
CA GLN A 23 7.44 -1.55 5.77
C GLN A 23 8.91 -1.49 5.31
N ILE A 24 9.35 -2.49 4.55
CA ILE A 24 10.71 -2.52 3.98
C ILE A 24 10.95 -1.31 3.06
N LEU A 25 9.96 -0.92 2.25
CA LEU A 25 10.05 0.25 1.39
C LEU A 25 10.19 1.54 2.21
N ALA A 26 9.43 1.69 3.30
CA ALA A 26 9.52 2.85 4.18
C ALA A 26 10.90 2.98 4.85
N GLU A 27 11.50 1.85 5.24
CA GLU A 27 12.84 1.80 5.84
C GLU A 27 13.95 2.07 4.81
N LYS A 28 13.86 1.47 3.61
CA LYS A 28 14.89 1.57 2.57
C LYS A 28 14.87 2.90 1.83
N PHE A 29 13.69 3.53 1.73
CA PHE A 29 13.48 4.74 0.95
C PHE A 29 12.90 5.87 1.82
N PRO A 30 13.57 6.25 2.93
CA PRO A 30 13.04 7.25 3.86
C PRO A 30 12.77 8.57 3.14
N GLY A 31 11.54 9.11 3.28
CA GLY A 31 11.08 10.33 2.62
C GLY A 31 10.41 10.13 1.25
N HIS A 32 10.40 8.92 0.69
CA HIS A 32 9.63 8.61 -0.52
C HIS A 32 8.18 8.33 -0.12
N PRO A 33 7.18 9.11 -0.58
CA PRO A 33 5.80 8.83 -0.28
C PRO A 33 5.36 7.49 -0.87
N ILE A 34 4.67 6.68 -0.08
CA ILE A 34 4.14 5.38 -0.52
C ILE A 34 2.63 5.48 -0.69
N ASP A 35 2.16 5.18 -1.89
CA ASP A 35 0.75 5.01 -2.19
C ASP A 35 0.47 3.53 -2.43
N VAL A 36 -0.76 3.09 -2.12
CA VAL A 36 -1.19 1.71 -2.41
C VAL A 36 -2.46 1.72 -3.24
N ALA A 37 -2.51 0.87 -4.27
CA ALA A 37 -3.72 0.55 -5.01
C ALA A 37 -4.21 -0.83 -4.58
N THR A 38 -5.45 -0.94 -4.11
CA THR A 38 -6.00 -2.19 -3.58
C THR A 38 -7.52 -2.28 -3.74
N SER A 39 -8.11 -3.42 -3.40
CA SER A 39 -9.55 -3.63 -3.51
C SER A 39 -10.34 -2.85 -2.44
N PRO A 40 -11.64 -2.61 -2.65
CA PRO A 40 -12.50 -1.95 -1.66
C PRO A 40 -12.45 -2.61 -0.27
N LEU A 41 -12.35 -3.94 -0.23
CA LEU A 41 -12.28 -4.73 1.01
C LEU A 41 -10.99 -4.49 1.79
N ALA A 42 -9.86 -4.32 1.09
CA ALA A 42 -8.54 -4.12 1.71
C ALA A 42 -8.24 -2.63 2.01
N ALA A 43 -8.94 -1.70 1.35
CA ALA A 43 -8.71 -0.27 1.50
C ALA A 43 -8.82 0.26 2.96
N PRO A 44 -9.77 -0.21 3.80
CA PRO A 44 -9.79 0.17 5.21
C PRO A 44 -8.53 -0.26 5.96
N LEU A 45 -7.97 -1.44 5.67
CA LEU A 45 -6.74 -1.93 6.30
C LEU A 45 -5.52 -1.12 5.85
N ALA A 46 -5.45 -0.78 4.56
CA ALA A 46 -4.40 0.10 4.03
C ALA A 46 -4.35 1.44 4.75
N ARG A 47 -5.51 2.05 5.05
CA ARG A 47 -5.59 3.33 5.76
C ARG A 47 -5.10 3.28 7.21
N LEU A 48 -4.95 2.09 7.80
CA LEU A 48 -4.38 1.93 9.14
C LEU A 48 -2.85 1.87 9.14
N MET A 49 -2.21 1.74 7.97
CA MET A 49 -0.76 1.65 7.89
C MET A 49 -0.12 3.05 7.92
N PRO A 50 0.75 3.37 8.89
CA PRO A 50 1.34 4.70 9.04
C PRO A 50 2.28 5.08 7.89
N HIS A 51 2.81 4.09 7.17
CA HIS A 51 3.73 4.30 6.05
C HIS A 51 3.02 4.70 4.75
N ILE A 52 1.70 4.51 4.68
CA ILE A 52 0.91 4.77 3.48
C ILE A 52 0.40 6.21 3.51
N ARG A 53 0.78 6.99 2.50
CA ARG A 53 0.27 8.35 2.29
C ARG A 53 -1.15 8.33 1.71
N LYS A 54 -1.39 7.49 0.71
CA LYS A 54 -2.66 7.45 -0.02
C LYS A 54 -3.06 6.04 -0.42
N THR A 55 -4.34 5.74 -0.24
CA THR A 55 -4.97 4.50 -0.71
C THR A 55 -5.87 4.79 -1.90
N TRP A 56 -5.60 4.11 -3.01
CA TRP A 56 -6.41 4.10 -4.22
C TRP A 56 -7.27 2.83 -4.24
N ILE A 57 -8.56 2.99 -4.51
CA ILE A 57 -9.47 1.86 -4.65
C ILE A 57 -9.49 1.47 -6.12
N VAL A 58 -9.18 0.20 -6.41
CA VAL A 58 -9.28 -0.37 -7.75
C VAL A 58 -10.59 -1.12 -7.83
N GLU A 59 -11.49 -0.62 -8.67
CA GLU A 59 -12.73 -1.29 -9.05
C GLU A 59 -12.46 -2.18 -10.28
N LYS A 60 -13.26 -3.24 -10.43
CA LYS A 60 -13.12 -4.21 -11.52
C LYS A 60 -13.82 -3.72 -12.78
#